data_AF-A0A3S5DI97-F1
#
_entry.id   AF-A0A3S5DI97-F1
#
_cell.length_a   1.000
_cell.length_b   1.000
_cell.length_c   1.000
_cell.angle_alpha   90.00
_cell.angle_beta   90.00
_cell.angle_gamma   90.00
#
_symmetry.space_group_name_H-M   'P 1'
#
loop_
_entity.id
_entity.type
_entity.pdbx_description
1 polymer ?
#
loop_
_entity_poly.entity_id
_entity_poly.type
_entity_poly.pdbx_seq_one_letter_code
_entity_poly.pdbx_strand_id
1 'polypeptide(L)'
;MAWSSFLNRSATIFRRVLSRKSCSDCCALAQEEIAPSWDQERQIERLLELFYDEWGFGASQGVYRLSDALWLDKVLVNRQGSAVSLGAILLWIAQRLALPVVPVIFPTQMLLRADPETSEEMWLINPFNGETLRRAYPGGMAEGQHRAGGGTV
;
A
#
# COMPACT_ATOMS: atom_id res chain seq x y z
N MET A 1 -10.87 30.10 14.71
CA MET A 1 -11.61 28.82 14.82
C MET A 1 -12.53 28.61 13.62
N ALA A 2 -11.97 28.44 12.41
CA ALA A 2 -12.77 28.25 11.19
C ALA A 2 -12.11 27.30 10.17
N TRP A 3 -11.08 26.54 10.59
CA TRP A 3 -10.36 25.62 9.71
C TRP A 3 -10.72 24.14 9.95
N SER A 4 -11.24 23.79 11.14
CA SER A 4 -11.64 22.42 11.47
C SER A 4 -12.99 22.01 10.86
N SER A 5 -13.86 22.97 10.53
CA SER A 5 -15.21 22.73 10.01
C SER A 5 -15.25 22.51 8.49
N PHE A 6 -14.20 22.90 7.75
CA PHE A 6 -14.09 22.67 6.30
C PHE A 6 -13.55 21.27 5.98
N LEU A 7 -12.53 20.81 6.72
CA LEU A 7 -12.02 19.42 6.64
C LEU A 7 -13.06 18.38 7.08
N ASN A 8 -13.91 18.70 8.06
CA ASN A 8 -14.89 17.74 8.61
C ASN A 8 -16.16 17.58 7.74
N ARG A 9 -16.53 18.59 6.94
CA ARG A 9 -17.71 18.51 6.06
C ARG A 9 -17.45 17.64 4.81
N SER A 10 -16.23 17.60 4.30
CA SER A 10 -15.85 16.72 3.18
C SER A 10 -15.86 15.25 3.59
N ALA A 11 -15.33 14.92 4.77
CA ALA A 11 -15.24 13.55 5.27
C ALA A 11 -16.60 12.85 5.44
N THR A 12 -17.65 13.58 5.81
CA THR A 12 -18.99 13.00 6.03
C THR A 12 -19.74 12.71 4.71
N ILE A 13 -19.52 13.51 3.67
CA ILE A 13 -20.11 13.28 2.34
C ILE A 13 -19.39 12.11 1.65
N PHE A 14 -18.07 12.03 1.81
CA PHE A 14 -17.25 10.93 1.27
C PHE A 14 -17.62 9.58 1.89
N ARG A 15 -17.80 9.53 3.21
CA ARG A 15 -18.19 8.32 3.96
C ARG A 15 -19.54 7.73 3.53
N ARG A 16 -20.44 8.55 2.97
CA ARG A 16 -21.78 8.12 2.50
C ARG A 16 -21.76 7.59 1.06
N VAL A 17 -20.77 8.00 0.26
CA VAL A 17 -20.55 7.53 -1.12
C VAL A 17 -19.76 6.20 -1.15
N LEU A 18 -18.93 5.94 -0.15
CA LEU A 18 -18.08 4.74 -0.03
C LEU A 18 -18.83 3.43 0.28
N SER A 19 -20.12 3.48 0.66
CA SER A 19 -20.87 2.29 1.10
C SER A 19 -21.21 1.28 -0.01
N ARG A 20 -20.94 1.57 -1.30
CA ARG A 20 -21.33 0.69 -2.44
C ARG A 20 -20.37 0.70 -3.64
N LYS A 21 -19.07 0.96 -3.47
CA LYS A 21 -18.19 1.22 -4.64
C LYS A 21 -17.38 0.02 -5.13
N SER A 22 -17.44 -0.21 -6.44
CA SER A 22 -16.65 -1.18 -7.21
C SER A 22 -15.18 -0.72 -7.35
N CYS A 23 -14.28 -1.63 -7.76
CA CYS A 23 -12.82 -1.42 -7.90
C CYS A 23 -12.41 -0.19 -8.71
N SER A 24 -13.19 0.20 -9.74
CA SER A 24 -12.84 1.36 -10.58
C SER A 24 -12.75 2.65 -9.77
N ASP A 25 -13.49 2.74 -8.67
CA ASP A 25 -13.53 3.95 -7.86
C ASP A 25 -12.33 4.03 -6.92
N CYS A 26 -11.76 2.91 -6.47
CA CYS A 26 -10.64 2.91 -5.53
C CYS A 26 -9.43 3.69 -6.07
N CYS A 27 -9.14 3.61 -7.37
CA CYS A 27 -8.04 4.36 -7.95
C CYS A 27 -8.30 5.85 -8.07
N ALA A 28 -9.51 6.22 -8.48
CA ALA A 28 -9.89 7.64 -8.55
C ALA A 28 -9.85 8.26 -7.15
N LEU A 29 -10.39 7.56 -6.15
CA LEU A 29 -10.37 7.98 -4.75
C LEU A 29 -8.94 8.09 -4.21
N ALA A 30 -8.08 7.11 -4.52
CA ALA A 30 -6.68 7.18 -4.11
C ALA A 30 -5.96 8.38 -4.73
N GLN A 31 -6.20 8.69 -6.01
CA GLN A 31 -5.60 9.84 -6.68
C GLN A 31 -6.13 11.18 -6.17
N GLU A 32 -7.37 11.24 -5.69
CA GLU A 32 -7.95 12.41 -5.03
C GLU A 32 -7.36 12.63 -3.63
N GLU A 33 -7.12 11.56 -2.89
CA GLU A 33 -6.67 11.59 -1.49
C GLU A 33 -5.13 11.62 -1.33
N ILE A 34 -4.38 11.19 -2.34
CA ILE A 34 -2.92 11.11 -2.33
C ILE A 34 -2.35 12.10 -3.33
N ALA A 35 -1.75 13.18 -2.81
CA ALA A 35 -1.13 14.20 -3.64
C ALA A 35 0.19 13.68 -4.25
N PRO A 36 0.41 13.79 -5.58
CA PRO A 36 1.65 13.38 -6.22
C PRO A 36 2.91 14.13 -5.75
N SER A 37 2.72 15.28 -5.10
CA SER A 37 3.81 16.10 -4.55
C SER A 37 4.33 15.61 -3.20
N TRP A 38 3.67 14.63 -2.58
CA TRP A 38 4.16 14.02 -1.34
C TRP A 38 5.33 13.09 -1.63
N ASP A 39 6.21 12.92 -0.65
CA ASP A 39 7.24 11.89 -0.69
C ASP A 39 6.60 10.49 -0.78
N GLN A 40 7.34 9.54 -1.38
CA GLN A 40 6.81 8.19 -1.64
C GLN A 40 6.45 7.44 -0.36
N GLU A 41 7.18 7.63 0.74
CA GLU A 41 6.86 7.01 2.03
C GLU A 41 5.46 7.43 2.48
N ARG A 42 5.20 8.73 2.50
CA ARG A 42 3.89 9.28 2.87
C ARG A 42 2.77 8.84 1.93
N GLN A 43 3.04 8.75 0.63
CA GLN A 43 2.05 8.24 -0.33
C GLN A 43 1.71 6.76 -0.06
N ILE A 44 2.71 5.94 0.25
CA ILE A 44 2.53 4.53 0.60
C ILE A 44 1.76 4.40 1.92
N GLU A 45 2.14 5.14 2.97
CA GLU A 45 1.42 5.14 4.25
C GLU A 45 -0.05 5.50 4.08
N ARG A 46 -0.35 6.56 3.31
CA ARG A 46 -1.74 6.96 3.05
C ARG A 46 -2.49 5.90 2.25
N LEU A 47 -1.85 5.25 1.28
CA LEU A 47 -2.49 4.15 0.54
C LEU A 47 -2.83 2.98 1.47
N LEU A 48 -1.95 2.62 2.40
CA LEU A 48 -2.19 1.54 3.36
C LEU A 48 -3.36 1.90 4.30
N GLU A 49 -3.37 3.11 4.85
CA GLU A 49 -4.47 3.61 5.69
C GLU A 49 -5.81 3.60 4.94
N LEU A 50 -5.84 4.12 3.70
CA LEU A 50 -7.03 4.07 2.87
C LEU A 50 -7.51 2.64 2.63
N PHE A 51 -6.59 1.73 2.31
CA PHE A 51 -6.93 0.36 1.92
C PHE A 51 -7.42 -0.48 3.10
N TYR A 52 -6.65 -0.52 4.19
CA TYR A 52 -6.92 -1.41 5.33
C TYR A 52 -7.90 -0.79 6.33
N ASP A 53 -7.79 0.51 6.61
CA ASP A 53 -8.59 1.16 7.67
C ASP A 53 -9.86 1.80 7.12
N GLU A 54 -9.77 2.60 6.05
CA GLU A 54 -10.93 3.33 5.53
C GLU A 54 -11.83 2.49 4.60
N TRP A 55 -11.24 1.69 3.72
CA TRP A 55 -11.99 0.81 2.79
C TRP A 55 -12.27 -0.57 3.39
N GLY A 56 -11.59 -0.92 4.49
CA GLY A 56 -11.84 -2.13 5.26
C GLY A 56 -11.41 -3.43 4.56
N PHE A 57 -10.43 -3.37 3.66
CA PHE A 57 -9.87 -4.58 3.09
C PHE A 57 -9.07 -5.36 4.13
N GLY A 58 -9.22 -6.68 4.16
CA GLY A 58 -8.44 -7.51 5.05
C GLY A 58 -8.63 -9.01 4.88
N ALA A 59 -8.01 -9.79 5.76
CA ALA A 59 -8.15 -11.24 5.76
C ALA A 59 -9.61 -11.68 5.89
N SER A 60 -9.98 -12.75 5.19
CA SER A 60 -11.26 -13.42 5.39
C SER A 60 -11.37 -13.97 6.82
N GLN A 61 -12.41 -13.57 7.53
CA GLN A 61 -12.70 -14.05 8.89
C GLN A 61 -13.69 -15.24 8.82
N GLY A 62 -13.31 -16.41 9.36
CA GLY A 62 -14.19 -17.59 9.47
C GLY A 62 -14.04 -18.64 8.35
N VAL A 63 -15.00 -19.57 8.27
CA VAL A 63 -15.02 -20.65 7.26
C VAL A 63 -15.52 -20.08 5.93
N TYR A 64 -14.61 -19.47 5.18
CA TYR A 64 -14.88 -18.96 3.84
C TYR A 64 -14.69 -20.06 2.80
N ARG A 65 -15.46 -20.00 1.69
CA ARG A 65 -15.11 -20.79 0.51
C ARG A 65 -13.83 -20.22 -0.08
N LEU A 66 -12.82 -21.07 -0.23
CA LEU A 66 -11.53 -20.71 -0.84
C LEU A 66 -11.67 -19.98 -2.19
N SER A 67 -12.70 -20.33 -2.97
CA SER A 67 -13.04 -19.66 -4.24
C SER A 67 -13.32 -18.16 -4.06
N ASP A 68 -14.05 -17.79 -3.02
CA ASP A 68 -14.57 -16.43 -2.85
C ASP A 68 -13.45 -15.47 -2.39
N ALA A 69 -12.41 -16.01 -1.73
CA ALA A 69 -11.22 -15.27 -1.35
C ALA A 69 -10.22 -15.10 -2.51
N LEU A 70 -10.36 -15.85 -3.61
CA LEU A 70 -9.49 -15.78 -4.79
C LEU A 70 -10.09 -14.93 -5.92
N TRP A 71 -11.41 -14.91 -6.03
CA TRP A 71 -12.13 -14.18 -7.08
C TRP A 71 -12.20 -12.69 -6.77
N LEU A 72 -11.51 -11.88 -7.58
CA LEU A 72 -11.38 -10.43 -7.33
C LEU A 72 -12.73 -9.72 -7.26
N ASP A 73 -13.70 -10.09 -8.10
CA ASP A 73 -15.07 -9.53 -8.05
C ASP A 73 -15.72 -9.72 -6.68
N LYS A 74 -15.51 -10.88 -6.04
CA LYS A 74 -15.99 -11.15 -4.68
C LYS A 74 -15.20 -10.39 -3.63
N VAL A 75 -13.88 -10.37 -3.73
CA VAL A 75 -13.00 -9.68 -2.78
C VAL A 75 -13.27 -8.17 -2.78
N LEU A 76 -13.54 -7.58 -3.95
CA LEU A 76 -13.85 -6.16 -4.07
C LEU A 76 -15.18 -5.78 -3.41
N VAL A 77 -16.16 -6.69 -3.42
CA VAL A 77 -17.46 -6.48 -2.76
C VAL A 77 -17.36 -6.75 -1.26
N ASN A 78 -16.75 -7.87 -0.89
CA ASN A 78 -16.71 -8.35 0.50
C ASN A 78 -15.60 -7.72 1.32
N ARG A 79 -14.65 -7.02 0.66
CA ARG A 79 -13.42 -6.47 1.24
C ARG A 79 -12.57 -7.52 1.97
N GLN A 80 -12.75 -8.79 1.63
CA GLN A 80 -12.12 -9.92 2.30
C GLN A 80 -11.50 -10.85 1.28
N GLY A 81 -10.22 -11.18 1.43
CA GLY A 81 -9.49 -11.96 0.44
C GLY A 81 -8.29 -12.72 0.98
N SER A 82 -7.69 -13.49 0.09
CA SER A 82 -6.38 -14.11 0.28
C SER A 82 -5.25 -13.08 0.14
N ALA A 83 -4.05 -13.42 0.61
CA ALA A 83 -2.84 -12.61 0.40
C ALA A 83 -2.65 -12.23 -1.08
N VAL A 84 -2.91 -13.17 -2.00
CA VAL A 84 -2.74 -12.97 -3.45
C VAL A 84 -3.76 -11.97 -3.98
N SER A 85 -5.04 -12.10 -3.62
CA SER A 85 -6.08 -11.23 -4.14
C SER A 85 -6.03 -9.82 -3.54
N LEU A 86 -5.81 -9.71 -2.22
CA LEU A 86 -5.59 -8.42 -1.56
C LEU A 86 -4.34 -7.73 -2.11
N GLY A 87 -3.24 -8.48 -2.21
CA GLY A 87 -1.99 -8.00 -2.79
C GLY A 87 -2.16 -7.53 -4.23
N ALA A 88 -2.89 -8.28 -5.07
CA ALA A 88 -3.14 -7.90 -6.45
C ALA A 88 -3.92 -6.58 -6.57
N ILE A 89 -4.94 -6.36 -5.72
CA ILE A 89 -5.70 -5.10 -5.73
C ILE A 89 -4.81 -3.95 -5.27
N LEU A 90 -4.07 -4.11 -4.16
CA LEU A 90 -3.18 -3.05 -3.66
C LEU A 90 -2.11 -2.68 -4.69
N LEU A 91 -1.47 -3.70 -5.32
CA LEU A 91 -0.48 -3.50 -6.36
C LEU A 91 -1.07 -2.78 -7.58
N TRP A 92 -2.28 -3.13 -7.99
CA TRP A 92 -2.95 -2.45 -9.10
C TRP A 92 -3.19 -0.97 -8.83
N ILE A 93 -3.54 -0.60 -7.59
CA ILE A 93 -3.70 0.81 -7.19
C ILE A 93 -2.34 1.50 -7.11
N ALA A 94 -1.35 0.87 -6.46
CA ALA A 94 0.01 1.39 -6.33
C ALA A 94 0.64 1.70 -7.70
N GLN A 95 0.48 0.82 -8.68
CA GLN A 95 0.97 1.03 -10.05
C GLN A 95 0.35 2.28 -10.71
N ARG A 96 -0.93 2.57 -10.45
CA ARG A 96 -1.61 3.76 -11.00
C ARG A 96 -1.22 5.06 -10.30
N LEU A 97 -0.69 4.95 -9.09
CA LEU A 97 -0.07 6.05 -8.34
C LEU A 97 1.43 6.17 -8.63
N ALA A 98 1.98 5.30 -9.48
CA ALA A 98 3.42 5.20 -9.73
C ALA A 98 4.26 4.94 -8.46
N LEU A 99 3.70 4.19 -7.50
CA LEU A 99 4.38 3.84 -6.25
C LEU A 99 5.25 2.58 -6.42
N PRO A 100 6.46 2.55 -5.81
CA PRO A 100 7.41 1.44 -5.96
C PRO A 100 7.05 0.26 -5.05
N VAL A 101 5.87 -0.35 -5.27
CA VAL A 101 5.40 -1.53 -4.52
C VAL A 101 5.40 -2.76 -5.43
N VAL A 102 6.05 -3.83 -4.98
CA VAL A 102 6.21 -5.08 -5.74
C VAL A 102 5.85 -6.31 -4.91
N PRO A 103 5.37 -7.41 -5.53
CA PRO A 103 5.15 -8.65 -4.83
C PRO A 103 6.47 -9.36 -4.48
N VAL A 104 6.54 -9.97 -3.31
CA VAL A 104 7.60 -10.92 -2.91
C VAL A 104 6.95 -12.26 -2.60
N ILE A 105 7.27 -13.27 -3.40
CA ILE A 105 6.66 -14.61 -3.28
C ILE A 105 7.58 -15.52 -2.48
N PHE A 106 7.12 -15.94 -1.30
CA PHE A 106 7.72 -17.03 -0.54
C PHE A 106 6.91 -18.33 -0.76
N PRO A 107 7.52 -19.52 -0.56
CA PRO A 107 6.84 -20.79 -0.80
C PRO A 107 5.53 -20.97 -0.05
N THR A 108 5.40 -20.35 1.13
CA THR A 108 4.24 -20.49 2.02
C THR A 108 3.33 -19.26 2.04
N GLN A 109 3.80 -18.11 1.53
CA GLN A 109 3.07 -16.85 1.62
C GLN A 109 3.56 -15.82 0.60
N MET A 110 2.70 -14.88 0.25
CA MET A 110 3.04 -13.68 -0.50
C MET A 110 3.17 -12.51 0.48
N LEU A 111 4.19 -11.66 0.31
CA LEU A 111 4.31 -10.35 0.93
C LEU A 111 4.36 -9.28 -0.16
N LEU A 112 4.20 -8.02 0.24
CA LEU A 112 4.50 -6.88 -0.62
C LEU A 112 5.77 -6.20 -0.11
N ARG A 113 6.58 -5.71 -1.03
CA ARG A 113 7.76 -4.90 -0.71
C ARG A 113 7.55 -3.50 -1.27
N ALA A 114 7.82 -2.49 -0.46
CA ALA A 114 7.92 -1.13 -0.95
C ALA A 114 9.36 -0.62 -0.79
N ASP A 115 9.83 0.06 -1.83
CA ASP A 115 11.18 0.58 -1.95
C ASP A 115 11.13 2.09 -2.27
N PRO A 116 10.78 2.96 -1.31
CA PRO A 116 10.74 4.40 -1.53
C PRO A 116 12.14 4.92 -1.89
N GLU A 117 12.26 5.72 -2.96
CA GLU A 117 13.53 6.11 -3.57
C GLU A 117 14.50 6.81 -2.62
N THR A 118 13.98 7.57 -1.65
CA THR A 118 14.77 8.33 -0.70
C THR A 118 14.97 7.60 0.63
N SER A 119 14.50 6.35 0.75
CA SER A 119 14.55 5.58 1.99
C SER A 119 15.77 4.66 2.03
N GLU A 120 16.45 4.65 3.18
CA GLU A 120 17.47 3.63 3.49
C GLU A 120 16.85 2.32 4.01
N GLU A 121 15.51 2.29 4.13
CA GLU A 121 14.75 1.17 4.63
C GLU A 121 13.87 0.55 3.54
N MET A 122 13.91 -0.78 3.49
CA MET A 122 12.97 -1.60 2.74
C MET A 122 11.77 -1.93 3.62
N TRP A 123 10.58 -1.83 3.05
CA TRP A 123 9.33 -2.12 3.76
C TRP A 123 8.81 -3.47 3.30
N LEU A 124 8.54 -4.37 4.23
CA LEU A 124 7.79 -5.60 3.99
C LEU A 124 6.40 -5.45 4.58
N ILE A 125 5.38 -5.60 3.75
CA ILE A 125 3.99 -5.33 4.08
C ILE A 125 3.22 -6.66 4.01
N ASN A 126 2.52 -6.98 5.10
CA ASN A 126 1.61 -8.11 5.15
C ASN A 126 0.32 -7.77 4.37
N PRO A 127 -0.01 -8.51 3.29
CA PRO A 127 -1.18 -8.20 2.45
C PRO A 127 -2.52 -8.42 3.17
N PHE A 128 -2.54 -9.07 4.34
CA PHE A 128 -3.77 -9.35 5.08
C PHE A 128 -4.28 -8.18 5.92
N ASN A 129 -3.39 -7.32 6.39
CA ASN A 129 -3.70 -6.29 7.37
C ASN A 129 -2.85 -5.01 7.23
N GLY A 130 -1.90 -4.97 6.30
CA GLY A 130 -1.03 -3.82 6.10
C GLY A 130 0.07 -3.68 7.13
N GLU A 131 0.26 -4.63 8.05
CA GLU A 131 1.36 -4.59 9.01
C GLU A 131 2.70 -4.50 8.28
N THR A 132 3.49 -3.49 8.62
CA THR A 132 4.77 -3.21 7.97
C THR A 132 5.94 -3.55 8.87
N LEU A 133 6.91 -4.29 8.33
CA LEU A 133 8.23 -4.45 8.91
C LEU A 133 9.21 -3.62 8.09
N ARG A 134 9.88 -2.65 8.74
CA ARG A 134 10.93 -1.85 8.12
C ARG A 134 12.29 -2.45 8.44
N ARG A 135 13.16 -2.52 7.44
CA ARG A 135 14.51 -3.06 7.60
C ARG A 135 15.50 -2.25 6.78
N ALA A 136 16.64 -1.91 7.37
CA ALA A 136 17.73 -1.32 6.61
C ALA A 136 18.07 -2.17 5.39
N TYR A 137 18.34 -1.51 4.26
CA TYR A 137 18.68 -2.20 3.02
C TYR A 137 19.86 -3.16 3.26
N PRO A 138 19.74 -4.45 2.89
CA PRO A 138 20.79 -5.45 3.12
C PRO A 138 22.08 -5.18 2.33
N GLY A 139 22.10 -4.17 1.44
CA GLY A 139 23.25 -3.74 0.63
C GLY A 139 24.05 -2.55 1.16
N GLY A 140 23.64 -1.90 2.26
CA GLY A 140 24.28 -0.67 2.79
C GLY A 140 25.72 -0.80 3.34
N MET A 141 26.39 -1.94 3.11
CA MET A 141 27.77 -2.21 3.53
C MET A 141 28.73 -2.43 2.34
N ALA A 142 28.27 -2.41 1.09
CA ALA A 142 29.10 -2.75 -0.07
C ALA A 142 29.59 -1.55 -0.91
N GLU A 143 29.19 -0.32 -0.58
CA GLU A 143 29.52 0.86 -1.39
C GLU A 143 30.10 2.01 -0.52
N GLY A 144 31.13 1.66 0.26
CA GLY A 144 31.84 2.59 1.16
C GLY A 144 33.36 2.55 1.10
N GLN A 145 33.98 1.73 0.23
CA GLN A 145 35.44 1.71 0.06
C GLN A 145 35.81 1.51 -1.43
N HIS A 146 35.82 2.60 -2.21
CA HIS A 146 36.73 2.75 -3.35
C HIS A 146 36.81 4.21 -3.83
N ARG A 147 37.07 5.15 -2.92
CA ARG A 147 37.67 6.46 -3.27
C ARG A 147 38.65 6.89 -2.19
N ALA A 148 39.76 6.17 -2.10
CA ALA A 148 41.00 6.67 -1.52
C ALA A 148 42.18 6.03 -2.25
N GLY A 149 42.94 6.81 -3.01
CA GLY A 149 44.20 6.37 -3.61
C GLY A 149 44.60 7.12 -4.87
N GLY A 150 45.48 8.12 -4.72
CA GLY A 150 46.16 8.84 -5.80
C GLY A 150 45.88 10.34 -5.72
N GLY A 151 46.62 11.16 -4.97
CA GLY A 151 48.07 11.12 -4.78
C GLY A 151 48.69 12.14 -5.74
N THR A 152 48.96 13.32 -5.19
CA THR A 152 49.69 14.46 -5.76
C THR A 152 50.93 14.04 -6.58
N VAL A 153 51.08 14.60 -7.79
CA VAL A 153 52.33 15.20 -8.30
C VAL A 153 51.96 16.43 -9.11
#